data_AF-A0A0A7KI63-F1
#
_entry.id   AF-A0A0A7KI63-F1
#
_cell.length_a   1.000
_cell.length_b   1.000
_cell.length_c   1.000
_cell.angle_alpha   90.00
_cell.angle_beta   90.00
_cell.angle_gamma   90.00
#
_symmetry.space_group_name_H-M   'P 1'
#
loop_
_entity.id
_entity.type
_entity.pdbx_description
1 polymer ?
#
loop_
_entity_poly.entity_id
_entity_poly.type
_entity_poly.pdbx_seq_one_letter_code
_entity_poly.pdbx_strand_id
1 'polypeptide(L)'
;MKYLAIILTVLLAACAPVAQVLQPGETATITQQGLSLVIVNPGPDALTGDPSVPGDGPALNVRGVNIRPDAAAASWCEQAPVSADMVRWICNLPSLPADANVALRVTFVANDAGMAARLTSASLAAYRASKGATPVVVYAK
;
A
#
# COMPACT_ATOMS: atom_id res chain seq x y z
N MET A 1 -27.88 -31.76 55.31
CA MET A 1 -26.87 -31.61 54.23
C MET A 1 -27.21 -30.33 53.50
N LYS A 2 -26.46 -29.25 53.79
CA LYS A 2 -26.73 -27.88 53.34
C LYS A 2 -25.75 -27.55 52.21
N TYR A 3 -26.29 -27.09 51.10
CA TYR A 3 -25.61 -26.79 49.85
C TYR A 3 -24.59 -25.67 50.01
N LEU A 4 -23.33 -25.97 49.69
CA LEU A 4 -22.27 -24.98 49.60
C LEU A 4 -21.29 -25.40 48.50
N ALA A 5 -21.36 -24.72 47.36
CA ALA A 5 -20.22 -24.42 46.49
C ALA A 5 -20.73 -23.61 45.29
N ILE A 6 -20.57 -22.30 45.40
CA ILE A 6 -20.47 -21.36 44.28
C ILE A 6 -19.16 -21.68 43.54
N ILE A 7 -19.14 -21.45 42.21
CA ILE A 7 -18.02 -20.93 41.38
C ILE A 7 -17.93 -21.69 40.03
N LEU A 8 -17.63 -20.91 38.97
CA LEU A 8 -17.17 -21.30 37.63
C LEU A 8 -18.29 -21.82 36.69
N THR A 9 -18.56 -21.25 35.52
CA THR A 9 -17.78 -20.32 34.70
C THR A 9 -18.69 -19.69 33.66
N VAL A 10 -18.49 -18.40 33.45
CA VAL A 10 -18.87 -17.64 32.25
C VAL A 10 -18.33 -18.38 31.02
N LEU A 11 -19.16 -19.19 30.40
CA LEU A 11 -18.83 -19.95 29.18
C LEU A 11 -20.06 -19.95 28.30
N LEU A 12 -20.38 -18.83 27.67
CA LEU A 12 -21.21 -18.75 26.45
C LEU A 12 -21.15 -17.32 25.87
N ALA A 13 -19.96 -16.73 25.82
CA ALA A 13 -19.71 -15.48 25.12
C ALA A 13 -18.38 -15.53 24.36
N ALA A 14 -18.20 -16.52 23.48
CA ALA A 14 -17.10 -16.51 22.51
C ALA A 14 -17.30 -17.57 21.41
N CYS A 15 -18.46 -17.57 20.75
CA CYS A 15 -18.59 -18.20 19.43
C CYS A 15 -19.28 -17.21 18.50
N ALA A 16 -18.79 -15.98 18.47
CA ALA A 16 -18.92 -15.20 17.25
C ALA A 16 -17.84 -15.74 16.30
N PRO A 17 -18.19 -16.38 15.18
CA PRO A 17 -17.23 -16.46 14.10
C PRO A 17 -16.87 -15.00 13.82
N VAL A 18 -15.59 -14.65 13.99
CA VAL A 18 -15.09 -13.34 13.59
C VAL A 18 -15.18 -13.34 12.08
N ALA A 19 -16.38 -13.06 11.55
CA ALA A 19 -16.50 -12.43 10.28
C ALA A 19 -15.75 -11.11 10.46
N GLN A 20 -14.48 -11.10 10.05
CA GLN A 20 -13.77 -9.87 9.72
C GLN A 20 -14.52 -9.27 8.53
N VAL A 21 -15.69 -8.73 8.81
CA VAL A 21 -16.39 -7.80 7.92
C VAL A 21 -15.39 -6.68 7.79
N LEU A 22 -14.74 -6.58 6.62
CA LEU A 22 -13.87 -5.45 6.26
C LEU A 22 -14.58 -4.19 6.75
N GLN A 23 -14.03 -3.54 7.78
CA GLN A 23 -14.64 -2.32 8.26
C GLN A 23 -14.51 -1.29 7.14
N PRO A 24 -15.58 -0.52 6.84
CA PRO A 24 -15.51 0.56 5.87
C PRO A 24 -14.31 1.45 6.21
N GLY A 25 -13.34 1.52 5.30
CA GLY A 25 -12.14 2.31 5.50
C GLY A 25 -10.83 1.54 5.70
N GLU A 26 -10.76 0.21 5.74
CA GLU A 26 -9.47 -0.51 5.87
C GLU A 26 -8.67 -0.67 4.56
N THR A 27 -9.24 -0.20 3.45
CA THR A 27 -8.71 -0.43 2.10
C THR A 27 -7.63 0.60 1.81
N ALA A 28 -6.41 0.12 1.53
CA ALA A 28 -5.36 0.98 1.03
C ALA A 28 -5.81 1.64 -0.27
N THR A 29 -5.37 2.87 -0.53
CA THR A 29 -5.70 3.57 -1.77
C THR A 29 -4.46 4.14 -2.41
N ILE A 30 -4.53 4.28 -3.73
CA ILE A 30 -3.56 5.03 -4.52
C ILE A 30 -4.35 6.02 -5.38
N THR A 31 -4.09 7.32 -5.18
CA THR A 31 -4.80 8.39 -5.87
C THR A 31 -3.81 9.22 -6.68
N GLN A 32 -4.10 9.44 -7.96
CA GLN A 32 -3.30 10.33 -8.79
C GLN A 32 -3.71 11.79 -8.57
N GLN A 33 -2.73 12.65 -8.31
CA GLN A 33 -2.87 14.10 -8.17
C GLN A 33 -1.85 14.78 -9.08
N GLY A 34 -2.21 15.03 -10.33
CA GLY A 34 -1.28 15.50 -11.36
C GLY A 34 -0.19 14.45 -11.63
N LEU A 35 1.08 14.82 -11.42
CA LEU A 35 2.23 13.90 -11.51
C LEU A 35 2.63 13.30 -10.15
N SER A 36 1.82 13.48 -9.11
CA SER A 36 2.01 12.80 -7.83
C SER A 36 1.04 11.62 -7.69
N LEU A 37 1.48 10.58 -7.00
CA LEU A 37 0.66 9.50 -6.47
C LEU A 37 0.61 9.64 -4.96
N VAL A 38 -0.59 9.63 -4.40
CA VAL A 38 -0.82 9.69 -2.96
C VAL A 38 -1.33 8.33 -2.51
N ILE A 39 -0.58 7.70 -1.60
CA ILE A 39 -0.87 6.38 -1.07
C ILE A 39 -1.27 6.54 0.40
N VAL A 40 -2.40 5.94 0.76
CA VAL A 40 -2.93 5.97 2.13
C VAL A 40 -3.16 4.53 2.60
N ASN A 41 -2.72 4.22 3.81
CA ASN A 41 -2.93 2.93 4.47
C ASN A 41 -3.76 3.10 5.75
N PRO A 42 -5.10 3.06 5.64
CA PRO A 42 -5.99 3.25 6.79
C PRO A 42 -6.19 1.99 7.64
N GLY A 43 -5.51 0.88 7.33
CA GLY A 43 -5.65 -0.36 8.09
C GLY A 43 -4.78 -0.43 9.34
N PRO A 44 -4.94 -1.51 10.13
CA PRO A 44 -4.33 -1.62 11.45
C PRO A 44 -2.82 -1.89 11.44
N ASP A 45 -2.28 -2.44 10.34
CA ASP A 45 -0.84 -2.70 10.22
C ASP A 45 -0.23 -1.97 9.03
N ALA A 46 1.08 -1.78 9.10
CA ALA A 46 1.88 -1.23 8.02
C ALA A 46 1.75 -2.06 6.74
N LEU A 47 1.88 -1.40 5.60
CA LEU A 47 2.06 -2.07 4.31
C LEU A 47 3.55 -2.32 4.07
N THR A 48 3.88 -3.57 3.82
CA THR A 48 5.24 -4.04 3.52
C THR A 48 5.32 -4.72 2.16
N GLY A 49 6.53 -5.08 1.75
CA GLY A 49 6.80 -5.96 0.62
C GLY A 49 6.67 -7.44 0.99
N ASP A 50 7.46 -8.29 0.33
CA ASP A 50 7.52 -9.72 0.55
C ASP A 50 7.66 -10.04 2.06
N PRO A 51 6.67 -10.71 2.67
CA PRO A 51 6.69 -11.00 4.10
C PRO A 51 7.81 -11.96 4.52
N SER A 52 8.46 -12.63 3.57
CA SER A 52 9.63 -13.48 3.82
C SER A 52 10.95 -12.72 3.87
N VAL A 53 10.98 -11.46 3.42
CA VAL A 53 12.19 -10.62 3.37
C VAL A 53 12.07 -9.47 4.39
N PRO A 54 12.83 -9.50 5.50
CA PRO A 54 12.76 -8.44 6.50
C PRO A 54 13.13 -7.06 5.94
N GLY A 55 12.26 -6.08 6.18
CA GLY A 55 12.47 -4.71 5.72
C GLY A 55 12.08 -4.47 4.26
N ASP A 56 11.57 -5.48 3.55
CA ASP A 56 11.07 -5.29 2.20
C ASP A 56 9.83 -4.40 2.17
N GLY A 57 9.78 -3.54 1.16
CA GLY A 57 8.84 -2.45 1.04
C GLY A 57 7.76 -2.69 -0.01
N PRO A 58 6.63 -1.98 0.03
CA PRO A 58 5.60 -2.11 -1.01
C PRO A 58 6.14 -1.84 -2.41
N ALA A 59 5.76 -2.69 -3.36
CA ALA A 59 6.16 -2.57 -4.76
C ALA A 59 5.19 -1.66 -5.52
N LEU A 60 5.66 -0.49 -5.93
CA LEU A 60 4.93 0.46 -6.77
C LEU A 60 5.43 0.37 -8.21
N ASN A 61 4.50 0.13 -9.14
CA ASN A 61 4.77 0.21 -10.58
C ASN A 61 4.06 1.43 -11.16
N VAL A 62 4.79 2.29 -11.86
CA VAL A 62 4.24 3.50 -12.50
C VAL A 62 4.60 3.50 -13.97
N ARG A 63 3.66 3.88 -14.83
CA ARG A 63 3.93 4.09 -16.26
C ARG A 63 3.60 5.51 -16.65
N GLY A 64 4.38 6.07 -17.57
CA GLY A 64 4.06 7.36 -18.13
C GLY A 64 4.94 7.77 -19.30
N VAL A 65 4.67 8.97 -19.77
CA VAL A 65 5.36 9.63 -20.90
C VAL A 65 6.12 10.81 -20.36
N ASN A 66 7.39 10.95 -20.74
CA ASN A 66 8.26 12.04 -20.33
C ASN A 66 8.27 12.31 -18.80
N ILE A 67 8.26 11.24 -17.99
CA ILE A 67 8.29 11.34 -16.53
C ILE A 67 9.58 10.76 -15.96
N ARG A 68 10.07 11.37 -14.88
CA ARG A 68 11.07 10.79 -13.98
C ARG A 68 10.67 11.04 -12.53
N PRO A 69 11.02 10.17 -11.58
CA PRO A 69 10.81 10.45 -10.16
C PRO A 69 11.59 11.69 -9.73
N ASP A 70 11.09 12.40 -8.72
CA ASP A 70 11.85 13.45 -8.05
C ASP A 70 13.04 12.88 -7.26
N ALA A 71 13.85 13.74 -6.63
CA ALA A 71 15.04 13.31 -5.90
C ALA A 71 14.75 12.32 -4.76
N ALA A 72 13.60 12.45 -4.10
CA ALA A 72 13.21 11.56 -3.01
C ALA A 72 12.80 10.19 -3.58
N ALA A 73 11.92 10.17 -4.57
CA ALA A 73 11.44 8.94 -5.19
C ALA A 73 12.53 8.21 -5.98
N ALA A 74 13.48 8.93 -6.57
CA ALA A 74 14.58 8.34 -7.32
C ALA A 74 15.48 7.43 -6.47
N SER A 75 15.54 7.64 -5.15
CA SER A 75 16.36 6.83 -4.25
C SER A 75 15.90 5.37 -4.12
N TRP A 76 14.68 5.07 -4.56
CA TRP A 76 14.07 3.74 -4.45
C TRP A 76 13.31 3.32 -5.72
N CYS A 77 13.50 4.01 -6.84
CA CYS A 77 12.90 3.69 -8.12
C CYS A 77 13.95 3.35 -9.18
N GLU A 78 13.67 2.30 -9.95
CA GLU A 78 14.44 1.88 -11.10
C GLU A 78 13.64 2.05 -12.38
N GLN A 79 14.33 2.44 -13.45
CA GLN A 79 13.74 2.64 -14.76
C GLN A 79 13.70 1.33 -15.54
N ALA A 80 12.54 1.03 -16.14
CA ALA A 80 12.35 -0.03 -17.12
C ALA A 80 11.71 0.57 -18.40
N PRO A 81 12.41 0.61 -19.54
CA PRO A 81 11.82 1.13 -20.78
C PRO A 81 10.67 0.24 -21.26
N VAL A 82 9.61 0.85 -21.78
CA VAL A 82 8.46 0.13 -22.38
C VAL A 82 8.43 0.34 -23.89
N SER A 83 8.60 1.57 -24.34
CA SER A 83 8.72 1.95 -25.76
C SER A 83 9.49 3.28 -25.86
N ALA A 84 9.64 3.83 -27.07
CA ALA A 84 10.36 5.10 -27.29
C ALA A 84 9.80 6.26 -26.46
N ASP A 85 8.47 6.34 -26.31
CA ASP A 85 7.81 7.46 -25.63
C ASP A 85 7.30 7.10 -24.23
N MET A 86 7.38 5.83 -23.83
CA MET A 86 6.82 5.34 -22.57
C MET A 86 7.86 4.67 -21.70
N VAL A 87 7.89 5.08 -20.44
CA VAL A 87 8.72 4.52 -19.39
C VAL A 87 7.86 3.84 -18.34
N ARG A 88 8.39 2.76 -17.77
CA ARG A 88 7.91 2.15 -16.53
C ARG A 88 8.93 2.42 -15.44
N TRP A 89 8.46 2.84 -14.28
CA TRP A 89 9.24 2.96 -13.05
C TRP A 89 8.81 1.86 -12.10
N ILE A 90 9.77 1.09 -11.61
CA ILE A 90 9.59 0.02 -10.62
C ILE A 90 10.20 0.53 -9.33
N CYS A 91 9.38 0.66 -8.29
CA CYS A 91 9.73 1.39 -7.09
C CYS A 91 9.51 0.51 -5.86
N ASN A 92 10.53 0.38 -5.00
CA ASN A 92 10.44 -0.33 -3.73
C ASN A 92 10.26 0.70 -2.61
N LEU A 93 9.01 1.00 -2.28
CA LEU A 93 8.68 2.07 -1.35
C LEU A 93 9.23 1.76 0.05
N PRO A 94 9.56 2.77 0.88
CA PRO A 94 9.68 2.53 2.31
C PRO A 94 8.38 1.93 2.87
N SER A 95 8.48 1.18 3.97
CA SER A 95 7.30 0.67 4.68
C SER A 95 6.31 1.81 4.97
N LEU A 96 5.04 1.62 4.61
CA LEU A 96 4.00 2.61 4.90
C LEU A 96 3.37 2.28 6.26
N PRO A 97 3.48 3.16 7.27
CA PRO A 97 2.92 2.89 8.58
C PRO A 97 1.39 2.73 8.53
N ALA A 98 0.83 2.12 9.57
CA ALA A 98 -0.60 2.12 9.82
C ALA A 98 -1.01 3.50 10.34
N ASP A 99 -1.68 4.29 9.52
CA ASP A 99 -2.41 5.50 9.93
C ASP A 99 -3.18 6.05 8.72
N ALA A 100 -4.50 6.21 8.85
CA ALA A 100 -5.32 6.81 7.81
C ALA A 100 -4.93 8.26 7.49
N ASN A 101 -4.22 8.95 8.40
CA ASN A 101 -3.80 10.33 8.26
C ASN A 101 -2.37 10.48 7.70
N VAL A 102 -1.61 9.40 7.59
CA VAL A 102 -0.26 9.43 7.01
C VAL A 102 -0.34 9.02 5.55
N ALA A 103 -0.15 10.01 4.68
CA ALA A 103 -0.11 9.81 3.25
C ALA A 103 1.34 9.81 2.76
N LEU A 104 1.77 8.74 2.09
CA LEU A 104 3.02 8.76 1.32
C LEU A 104 2.75 9.39 -0.04
N ARG A 105 3.49 10.45 -0.36
CA ARG A 105 3.45 11.09 -1.67
C ARG A 105 4.66 10.68 -2.49
N VAL A 106 4.41 10.14 -3.67
CA VAL A 106 5.41 9.81 -4.69
C VAL A 106 5.26 10.79 -5.83
N THR A 107 6.26 11.63 -6.08
CA THR A 107 6.16 12.68 -7.10
C THR A 107 7.05 12.38 -8.29
N PHE A 108 6.48 12.58 -9.47
CA PHE A 108 7.19 12.58 -10.74
C PHE A 108 7.26 13.99 -11.30
N VAL A 109 8.30 14.25 -12.09
CA VAL A 109 8.55 15.49 -12.79
C VAL A 109 8.79 15.20 -14.27
N ALA A 110 8.70 16.24 -15.10
CA ALA A 110 9.08 16.12 -16.50
C ALA A 110 10.55 15.70 -16.63
N ASN A 111 10.83 14.74 -17.50
CA ASN A 111 12.21 14.36 -17.83
C ASN A 111 12.85 15.41 -18.75
N ASP A 112 12.10 15.87 -19.75
CA ASP A 112 12.42 16.99 -20.63
C ASP A 112 11.40 18.12 -20.42
N ALA A 113 11.88 19.34 -20.17
CA ALA A 113 11.05 20.52 -19.95
C ALA A 113 10.27 20.98 -21.21
N GLY A 114 10.70 20.58 -22.40
CA GLY A 114 10.06 20.91 -23.68
C GLY A 114 8.91 19.97 -24.07
N MET A 115 8.69 18.88 -23.32
CA MET A 115 7.69 17.87 -23.64
C MET A 115 6.63 17.73 -22.53
N ALA A 116 5.39 17.40 -22.92
CA ALA A 116 4.33 17.16 -21.97
C ALA A 116 4.60 15.87 -21.16
N ALA A 117 4.61 15.99 -19.83
CA ALA A 117 4.77 14.86 -18.92
C ALA A 117 3.40 14.34 -18.48
N ARG A 118 3.25 13.00 -18.44
CA ARG A 118 1.96 12.38 -18.06
C ARG A 118 2.18 11.04 -17.37
N LEU A 119 1.55 10.87 -16.19
CA LEU A 119 1.30 9.56 -15.60
C LEU A 119 0.14 8.88 -16.34
N THR A 120 0.32 7.62 -16.74
CA THR A 120 -0.67 6.85 -17.51
C THR A 120 -1.33 5.73 -16.73
N SER A 121 -0.63 5.18 -15.74
CA SER A 121 -1.17 4.17 -14.83
C SER A 121 -0.23 4.00 -13.65
N ALA A 122 -0.76 3.63 -12.50
CA ALA A 122 0.04 3.11 -11.40
C ALA A 122 -0.64 1.93 -10.71
N SER A 123 0.16 1.02 -10.16
CA SER A 123 -0.31 -0.09 -9.35
C SER A 123 0.62 -0.30 -8.17
N LEU A 124 0.05 -0.49 -6.99
CA LEU A 124 0.77 -0.84 -5.78
C LEU A 124 0.44 -2.28 -5.40
N ALA A 125 1.46 -3.08 -5.14
CA ALA A 125 1.36 -4.40 -4.52
C ALA A 125 2.05 -4.35 -3.16
N ALA A 126 1.36 -4.79 -2.13
CA ALA A 126 1.86 -4.77 -0.76
C ALA A 126 1.28 -5.94 0.04
N TYR A 127 1.81 -6.16 1.23
CA TYR A 127 1.29 -7.13 2.20
C TYR A 127 0.91 -6.43 3.49
N ARG A 128 0.00 -7.07 4.23
CA ARG A 128 -0.40 -6.65 5.58
C ARG A 128 -0.34 -7.86 6.50
N ALA A 129 0.36 -7.75 7.62
CA ALA A 129 0.56 -8.86 8.56
C ALA A 129 -0.76 -9.50 9.03
N SER A 130 -1.77 -8.70 9.38
CA SER A 130 -3.12 -9.19 9.76
C SER A 130 -3.85 -9.98 8.66
N LYS A 131 -3.44 -9.86 7.40
CA LYS A 131 -4.03 -10.58 6.24
C LYS A 131 -3.18 -11.75 5.77
N GLY A 132 -2.08 -12.05 6.47
CA GLY A 132 -1.12 -13.10 6.10
C GLY A 132 -0.51 -12.88 4.73
N ALA A 133 -0.26 -13.96 3.99
CA ALA A 133 0.33 -13.93 2.64
C ALA A 133 -0.63 -13.42 1.53
N THR A 134 -1.72 -12.75 1.89
CA THR A 134 -2.66 -12.19 0.91
C THR A 134 -2.19 -10.81 0.48
N PRO A 135 -1.85 -10.59 -0.81
CA PRO A 135 -1.41 -9.28 -1.26
C PRO A 135 -2.56 -8.29 -1.31
N VAL A 136 -2.30 -7.07 -0.85
CA VAL A 136 -3.10 -5.87 -1.12
C VAL A 136 -2.65 -5.32 -2.46
N VAL A 137 -3.55 -5.30 -3.44
CA VAL A 137 -3.28 -4.75 -4.77
C VAL A 137 -4.25 -3.62 -5.07
N VAL A 138 -3.71 -2.44 -5.37
CA VAL A 138 -4.50 -1.23 -5.64
C VAL A 138 -3.99 -0.55 -6.92
N TYR A 139 -4.91 0.04 -7.68
CA TYR A 139 -4.63 0.61 -8.99
C TYR A 139 -5.10 2.06 -9.05
N ALA A 140 -4.27 2.93 -9.62
CA ALA A 140 -4.65 4.26 -10.07
C ALA A 140 -4.74 4.26 -11.59
N LYS A 141 -5.87 4.77 -12.11
CA LYS A 141 -6.08 5.06 -13.52
C LYS A 141 -5.88 6.55 -13.76
#